data_AF-A0A851M4D1-F1
#
_entry.id   AF-A0A851M4D1-F1
#
_cell.length_a   1.000
_cell.length_b   1.000
_cell.length_c   1.000
_cell.angle_alpha   90.00
_cell.angle_beta   90.00
_cell.angle_gamma   90.00
#
_symmetry.space_group_name_H-M   'P 1'
#
loop_
_entity.id
_entity.type
_entity.pdbx_description
1 polymer ?
#
loop_
_entity_poly.entity_id
_entity_poly.type
_entity_poly.pdbx_seq_one_letter_code
_entity_poly.pdbx_strand_id
1 'polypeptide(L)'
;NTAECEKYVCCPLPPHLEDSGCVIEDNAGRPLRDVCFHLLKLYSDRHYDLDQLLDPRSVTSDPLDYHLSWHLWEVLRALNYTHLFRQSQGVLNARYAAQLQSAGLWEWAVFTLLHKPDTQ
;
A
#
# COMPACT_ATOMS: atom_id res chain seq x y z
N ASN A 1 41.69 2.92 -6.59
CA ASN A 1 41.11 4.14 -5.99
C ASN A 1 39.60 3.99 -6.01
N THR A 2 39.09 3.32 -4.99
CA THR A 2 37.68 3.00 -4.73
C THR A 2 36.94 4.28 -4.33
N ALA A 3 36.04 4.72 -5.20
CA ALA A 3 35.07 5.77 -4.87
C ALA A 3 33.72 5.11 -4.59
N GLU A 4 33.67 4.23 -3.59
CA GLU A 4 32.41 3.89 -2.93
C GLU A 4 32.07 5.09 -2.04
N CYS A 5 31.41 6.08 -2.65
CA CYS A 5 30.65 7.04 -1.87
C CYS A 5 29.52 6.24 -1.23
N GLU A 6 29.77 5.71 -0.03
CA GLU A 6 28.78 5.03 0.79
C GLU A 6 27.56 5.96 0.90
N LYS A 7 26.53 5.64 0.12
CA LYS A 7 25.26 6.34 0.16
C LYS A 7 24.76 6.18 1.59
N TYR A 8 24.72 7.29 2.33
CA TYR A 8 24.40 7.31 3.77
C TYR A 8 23.11 6.53 4.11
N VAL A 9 22.20 6.38 3.14
CA VAL A 9 21.07 5.47 3.20
C VAL A 9 20.83 4.86 1.81
N CYS A 10 20.44 3.59 1.77
CA CYS A 10 19.87 2.97 0.57
C CYS A 10 18.59 3.70 0.13
N CYS A 11 18.27 3.64 -1.17
CA CYS A 11 16.97 4.14 -1.63
C CYS A 11 15.86 3.32 -0.94
N PRO A 12 14.79 3.94 -0.41
CA PRO A 12 13.71 3.21 0.24
C PRO A 12 12.88 2.49 -0.82
N LEU A 13 13.33 1.29 -1.17
CA LEU A 13 12.73 0.41 -2.16
C LEU A 13 11.99 -0.70 -1.43
N PRO A 14 10.87 -1.21 -1.98
CA PRO A 14 10.22 -2.40 -1.44
C PRO A 14 11.24 -3.54 -1.24
N PRO A 15 11.12 -4.35 -0.18
CA PRO A 15 12.13 -5.36 0.18
C PRO A 15 12.48 -6.33 -0.95
N HIS A 16 11.51 -6.61 -1.82
CA HIS A 16 11.69 -7.50 -2.97
C HIS A 16 12.40 -6.88 -4.17
N LEU A 17 12.69 -5.57 -4.13
CA LEU A 17 13.36 -4.80 -5.19
C LEU A 17 14.72 -4.25 -4.78
N GLU A 18 15.17 -4.50 -3.54
CA GLU A 18 16.40 -3.91 -2.98
C GLU A 18 17.65 -4.22 -3.83
N ASP A 19 17.70 -5.39 -4.48
CA ASP A 19 18.83 -5.85 -5.30
C ASP A 19 18.63 -5.64 -6.82
N SER A 20 17.46 -5.12 -7.22
CA SER A 20 17.09 -5.10 -8.66
C SER A 20 17.74 -3.98 -9.45
N GLY A 21 18.27 -2.94 -8.78
CA GLY A 21 18.91 -1.77 -9.41
C GLY A 21 17.98 -0.92 -10.30
N CYS A 22 16.71 -1.31 -10.46
CA CYS A 22 15.73 -0.67 -11.31
C CYS A 22 14.83 0.28 -10.50
N VAL A 23 14.67 1.51 -11.00
CA VAL A 23 13.67 2.46 -10.50
C VAL A 23 12.34 2.07 -11.12
N ILE A 24 11.52 1.34 -10.38
CA ILE A 24 10.14 1.06 -10.79
C ILE A 24 9.32 2.32 -10.53
N GLU A 25 8.50 2.71 -11.49
CA GLU A 25 7.57 3.82 -11.34
C GLU A 25 6.15 3.32 -11.03
N ASP A 26 5.42 4.10 -10.25
CA ASP A 26 3.99 3.90 -10.05
C ASP A 26 3.19 4.33 -11.31
N ASN A 27 1.86 4.20 -11.24
CA ASN A 27 1.00 4.55 -12.39
C ASN A 27 0.97 6.06 -12.70
N ALA A 28 1.52 6.90 -11.82
CA ALA A 28 1.63 8.35 -11.95
C ALA A 28 3.05 8.80 -12.32
N GLY A 29 3.97 7.87 -12.64
CA GLY A 29 5.37 8.18 -12.96
C GLY A 29 6.21 8.59 -11.74
N ARG A 30 5.73 8.34 -10.52
CA ARG A 30 6.49 8.57 -9.29
C ARG A 30 7.36 7.35 -9.01
N PRO A 31 8.58 7.52 -8.46
CA PRO A 31 9.38 6.39 -8.06
C PRO A 31 8.64 5.57 -6.99
N LEU A 32 8.59 4.26 -7.18
CA LEU A 32 8.06 3.31 -6.22
C LEU A 32 8.92 3.35 -4.95
N ARG A 33 8.24 3.37 -3.80
CA ARG A 33 8.87 3.38 -2.48
C ARG A 33 8.25 2.30 -1.61
N ASP A 34 8.98 1.89 -0.59
CA ASP A 34 8.44 0.97 0.40
C ASP A 34 7.38 1.65 1.30
N VAL A 35 6.59 0.82 1.97
CA VAL A 35 5.57 1.30 2.92
C VAL A 35 6.16 2.09 4.08
N CYS A 36 7.36 1.78 4.56
CA CYS A 36 7.98 2.50 5.67
C CYS A 36 8.25 3.96 5.31
N PHE A 37 8.76 4.22 4.10
CA PHE A 37 8.92 5.56 3.55
C PHE A 37 7.58 6.29 3.46
N HIS A 38 6.55 5.64 2.94
CA HIS A 38 5.22 6.23 2.83
C HIS A 38 4.64 6.58 4.21
N LEU A 39 4.82 5.73 5.21
CA LEU A 39 4.38 5.99 6.59
C LEU A 39 5.15 7.13 7.24
N LEU A 40 6.48 7.21 7.05
CA LEU A 40 7.28 8.35 7.52
C LEU A 40 6.85 9.65 6.84
N LYS A 41 6.54 9.58 5.53
CA LYS A 41 6.04 10.72 4.77
C LYS A 41 4.67 11.17 5.26
N LEU A 42 3.76 10.23 5.51
CA LEU A 42 2.43 10.50 6.09
C LEU A 42 2.51 11.07 7.51
N TYR A 43 3.49 10.63 8.31
CA TYR A 43 3.73 11.20 9.63
C TYR A 43 4.22 12.65 9.53
N SER A 44 5.06 12.95 8.53
CA SER A 44 5.59 14.30 8.28
C SER A 44 4.54 15.23 7.66
N ASP A 45 3.69 14.70 6.79
CA ASP A 45 2.60 15.41 6.10
C ASP A 45 1.31 14.60 6.18
N ARG A 46 0.37 15.10 6.99
CA ARG A 46 -0.92 14.44 7.24
C ARG A 46 -1.83 14.38 6.01
N HIS A 47 -1.55 15.16 4.97
CA HIS A 47 -2.32 15.17 3.71
C HIS A 47 -1.64 14.36 2.60
N TYR A 48 -0.62 13.56 2.94
CA TYR A 48 0.06 12.71 1.99
C TYR A 48 -0.90 11.69 1.36
N ASP A 49 -0.84 11.56 0.04
CA ASP A 49 -1.71 10.70 -0.76
C ASP A 49 -1.64 9.22 -0.33
N LEU A 50 -2.79 8.66 0.07
CA LEU A 50 -2.90 7.27 0.51
C LEU A 50 -2.97 6.28 -0.65
N ASP A 51 -3.34 6.71 -1.86
CA ASP A 51 -3.43 5.79 -3.01
C ASP A 51 -2.05 5.17 -3.31
N GLN A 52 -0.97 5.97 -3.20
CA GLN A 52 0.39 5.46 -3.37
C GLN A 52 0.84 4.55 -2.22
N LEU A 53 0.51 4.94 -0.98
CA LEU A 53 0.89 4.22 0.23
C LEU A 53 0.24 2.82 0.28
N LEU A 54 -0.97 2.69 -0.25
CA LEU A 54 -1.73 1.43 -0.25
C LEU A 54 -1.53 0.61 -1.53
N ASP A 55 -0.64 1.01 -2.43
CA ASP A 55 -0.29 0.22 -3.60
C ASP A 55 0.39 -1.10 -3.15
N PRO A 56 -0.12 -2.29 -3.53
CA PRO A 56 0.48 -3.56 -3.11
C PRO A 56 1.95 -3.70 -3.53
N ARG A 57 2.37 -3.04 -4.61
CA ARG A 57 3.76 -3.03 -5.09
C ARG A 57 4.72 -2.39 -4.08
N SER A 58 4.24 -1.58 -3.14
CA SER A 58 5.06 -0.98 -2.09
C SER A 58 5.46 -2.00 -0.99
N VAL A 59 4.84 -3.18 -0.99
CA VAL A 59 5.02 -4.23 0.03
C VAL A 59 5.52 -5.53 -0.59
N THR A 60 4.83 -6.00 -1.61
CA THR A 60 4.91 -7.38 -2.11
C THR A 60 5.22 -7.39 -3.60
N SER A 61 5.88 -8.44 -4.04
CA SER A 61 6.17 -8.66 -5.46
C SER A 61 4.93 -9.05 -6.26
N ASP A 62 3.87 -9.52 -5.59
CA ASP A 62 2.61 -9.87 -6.23
C ASP A 62 1.68 -8.64 -6.27
N PRO A 63 1.47 -8.02 -7.44
CA PRO A 63 0.60 -6.85 -7.55
C PRO A 63 -0.89 -7.16 -7.30
N LEU A 64 -1.25 -8.44 -7.13
CA LEU A 64 -2.61 -8.87 -6.80
C LEU A 64 -2.81 -9.17 -5.31
N ASP A 65 -1.76 -9.13 -4.50
CA ASP A 65 -1.85 -9.36 -3.07
C ASP A 65 -2.15 -8.05 -2.32
N TYR A 66 -3.45 -7.81 -2.12
CA TYR A 66 -3.97 -6.62 -1.44
C TYR A 66 -4.16 -6.82 0.07
N HIS A 67 -3.72 -7.96 0.63
CA HIS A 67 -3.92 -8.29 2.04
C HIS A 67 -3.34 -7.19 2.95
N LEU A 68 -2.06 -6.85 2.80
CA LEU A 68 -1.44 -5.84 3.66
C LEU A 68 -2.00 -4.44 3.40
N SER A 69 -2.24 -4.09 2.14
CA SER A 69 -2.85 -2.80 1.78
C SER A 69 -4.21 -2.61 2.45
N TRP A 70 -5.06 -3.64 2.47
CA TRP A 70 -6.36 -3.58 3.13
C TRP A 70 -6.23 -3.38 4.65
N HIS A 71 -5.40 -4.21 5.30
CA HIS A 71 -5.19 -4.09 6.74
C HIS A 71 -4.57 -2.74 7.14
N LEU A 72 -3.67 -2.21 6.33
CA LEU A 72 -3.05 -0.90 6.56
C LEU A 72 -4.09 0.22 6.46
N TRP A 73 -4.94 0.19 5.44
CA TRP A 73 -6.07 1.12 5.33
C TRP A 73 -6.94 1.10 6.58
N GLU A 74 -7.27 -0.07 7.11
CA GLU A 74 -8.12 -0.18 8.29
C GLU A 74 -7.51 0.44 9.54
N VAL A 75 -6.21 0.25 9.75
CA VAL A 75 -5.48 0.90 10.84
C VAL A 75 -5.45 2.42 10.63
N LEU A 76 -5.13 2.89 9.42
CA LEU A 76 -5.10 4.32 9.11
C LEU A 76 -6.48 4.97 9.31
N ARG A 77 -7.55 4.29 8.89
CA ARG A 77 -8.92 4.75 9.09
C ARG A 77 -9.27 4.85 10.58
N ALA A 78 -8.89 3.86 11.38
CA ALA A 78 -9.05 3.89 12.84
C ALA A 78 -8.26 5.03 13.52
N LEU A 79 -7.17 5.50 12.89
CA LEU A 79 -6.38 6.67 13.31
C LEU A 79 -6.92 8.00 12.76
N ASN A 80 -8.14 8.03 12.20
CA ASN A 80 -8.81 9.18 11.59
C ASN A 80 -8.11 9.75 10.34
N TYR A 81 -7.49 8.89 9.52
CA TYR A 81 -7.13 9.25 8.15
C TYR A 81 -8.29 8.95 7.19
N THR A 82 -8.86 9.98 6.56
CA THR A 82 -10.11 9.87 5.79
C THR A 82 -9.98 10.27 4.31
N HIS A 83 -8.78 10.66 3.88
CA HIS A 83 -8.56 11.25 2.56
C HIS A 83 -8.30 10.22 1.44
N LEU A 84 -8.61 8.94 1.68
CA LEU A 84 -8.69 7.95 0.61
C LEU A 84 -10.04 8.06 -0.10
N PHE A 85 -10.05 8.20 -1.42
CA PHE A 85 -11.29 8.32 -2.19
C PHE A 85 -12.20 7.10 -1.97
N ARG A 86 -13.52 7.33 -1.89
CA ARG A 86 -14.53 6.27 -1.71
C ARG A 86 -14.44 5.21 -2.83
N GLN A 87 -14.10 5.61 -4.05
CA GLN A 87 -13.88 4.69 -5.15
C GLN A 87 -12.66 3.78 -4.90
N SER A 88 -11.52 4.35 -4.49
CA SER A 88 -10.32 3.59 -4.12
C SER A 88 -10.59 2.61 -2.97
N GLN A 89 -11.33 3.04 -1.93
CA GLN A 89 -11.78 2.16 -0.84
C GLN A 89 -12.61 0.97 -1.36
N GLY A 90 -13.56 1.24 -2.27
CA GLY A 90 -14.38 0.21 -2.87
C GLY A 90 -13.58 -0.79 -3.69
N VAL A 91 -12.60 -0.31 -4.46
CA VAL A 91 -11.68 -1.16 -5.24
C VAL A 91 -10.81 -2.00 -4.31
N LEU A 92 -10.24 -1.40 -3.26
CA LEU A 92 -9.39 -2.10 -2.28
C LEU A 92 -10.16 -3.22 -1.59
N ASN A 93 -11.37 -2.93 -1.10
CA ASN A 93 -12.25 -3.92 -0.47
C ASN A 93 -12.62 -5.04 -1.46
N ALA A 94 -12.99 -4.70 -2.69
CA ALA A 94 -13.37 -5.69 -3.70
C ALA A 94 -12.19 -6.58 -4.13
N ARG A 95 -10.99 -6.02 -4.28
CA ARG A 95 -9.76 -6.77 -4.63
C ARG A 95 -9.41 -7.78 -3.54
N TYR A 96 -9.41 -7.34 -2.27
CA TYR A 96 -9.11 -8.23 -1.17
C TYR A 96 -10.21 -9.28 -0.93
N ALA A 97 -11.49 -8.92 -1.07
CA ALA A 97 -12.59 -9.88 -1.00
C ALA A 97 -12.49 -10.95 -2.11
N ALA A 98 -12.14 -10.55 -3.34
CA ALA A 98 -11.92 -11.49 -4.43
C ALA A 98 -10.74 -12.45 -4.16
N GLN A 99 -9.65 -11.96 -3.55
CA GLN A 99 -8.51 -12.77 -3.13
C GLN A 99 -8.91 -13.78 -2.05
N LEU A 100 -9.72 -13.37 -1.06
CA LEU A 100 -10.23 -14.28 -0.02
C LEU A 100 -11.19 -15.32 -0.60
N GLN A 101 -12.07 -14.91 -1.53
CA GLN A 101 -12.98 -15.82 -2.21
C GLN A 101 -12.23 -16.89 -3.01
N SER A 102 -11.19 -16.51 -3.77
CA SER A 102 -10.39 -17.47 -4.55
C SER A 102 -9.59 -18.43 -3.68
N ALA A 103 -9.21 -18.01 -2.47
CA ALA A 103 -8.59 -18.86 -1.45
C ALA A 103 -9.59 -19.79 -0.72
N GLY A 104 -10.89 -19.69 -1.01
CA GLY A 104 -11.94 -20.47 -0.34
C GLY A 104 -12.39 -19.90 1.02
N LEU A 105 -11.89 -18.73 1.41
CA LEU A 105 -12.17 -18.01 2.66
C LEU A 105 -13.34 -17.02 2.47
N TRP A 106 -14.44 -17.49 1.90
CA TRP A 106 -15.54 -16.63 1.46
C TRP A 106 -16.23 -15.91 2.64
N GLU A 107 -16.24 -16.47 3.85
CA GLU A 107 -16.82 -15.80 5.02
C GLU A 107 -16.06 -14.50 5.34
N TRP A 108 -14.73 -14.54 5.21
CA TRP A 108 -13.88 -13.37 5.39
C TRP A 108 -14.02 -12.37 4.24
N ALA A 109 -14.27 -12.84 3.02
CA ALA A 109 -14.60 -11.97 1.89
C ALA A 109 -15.90 -11.18 2.14
N VAL A 110 -16.92 -11.82 2.75
CA VAL A 110 -18.15 -11.12 3.16
C VAL A 110 -17.85 -10.10 4.26
N PHE A 111 -17.04 -10.49 5.26
CA PHE A 111 -16.62 -9.59 6.34
C PHE A 111 -15.95 -8.30 5.82
N THR A 112 -15.01 -8.42 4.87
CA THR A 112 -14.31 -7.25 4.31
C THR A 112 -15.25 -6.35 3.49
N LEU A 113 -16.23 -6.91 2.79
CA LEU A 113 -17.22 -6.14 2.03
C LEU A 113 -18.24 -5.41 2.91
N LEU A 114 -18.59 -5.99 4.07
CA LEU A 114 -19.45 -5.36 5.07
C LEU A 114 -18.78 -4.20 5.80
N HIS A 115 -17.46 -4.09 5.70
CA HIS A 115 -16.65 -3.15 6.46
C HIS A 115 -16.70 -1.69 5.95
N LYS A 116 -17.76 -1.32 5.23
CA LYS A 116 -18.00 0.04 4.74
C LYS A 116 -18.49 0.93 5.89
N PRO A 117 -17.96 2.16 6.03
CA PRO A 117 -18.55 3.10 6.97
C PRO A 117 -19.99 3.39 6.55
N ASP A 118 -20.88 3.43 7.55
CA ASP A 118 -22.28 3.78 7.39
C ASP A 118 -22.38 5.08 6.57
N THR A 119 -23.15 5.04 5.48
CA THR A 119 -23.53 6.26 4.75
C THR A 119 -24.49 7.04 5.63
N GLN A 120 -23.96 7.96 6.44
CA GLN A 120 -24.72 9.12 6.92
C GLN A 120 -24.66 10.26 5.90
#